data_AF-A0A935BFY5-F1
#
_entry.id   AF-A0A935BFY5-F1
#
_cell.length_a   1.000
_cell.length_b   1.000
_cell.length_c   1.000
_cell.angle_alpha   90.00
_cell.angle_beta   90.00
_cell.angle_gamma   90.00
#
_symmetry.space_group_name_H-M   'P 1'
#
loop_
_entity.id
_entity.type
_entity.pdbx_description
1 polymer ?
#
loop_
_entity_poly.entity_id
_entity_poly.type
_entity_poly.pdbx_seq_one_letter_code
_entity_poly.pdbx_strand_id
1 'polypeptide(L)'
;MSSPTTAATCTWAGGNNVWTNIAQWSCGVQPGSIDNVFISTPGSIVSISNINANAGTISLGSGNQLNITNSSLFIFNNAVTNNGTFTIGGAAGTADLRSGSGNVTFTGTGTIVLNDTAGLARMFSGGFVFGSGQTVRGSGQMGVNQTIFSNAGLISSDVNTRNLSIDVTGGNGGVGAGNGFGTNTASGLFNTGTMQAANGGTFVVRKRAI
;
A
#
# COMPACT_ATOMS: atom_id res chain seq x y z
N MET A 1 -8.76 21.50 -20.00
CA MET A 1 -7.38 21.00 -20.14
C MET A 1 -7.47 19.51 -20.33
N SER A 2 -7.15 19.01 -21.53
CA SER A 2 -7.20 17.58 -21.85
C SER A 2 -6.08 16.84 -21.12
N SER A 3 -6.41 15.74 -20.45
CA SER A 3 -5.41 14.83 -19.91
C SER A 3 -4.44 14.39 -21.02
N PRO A 4 -3.14 14.22 -20.74
CA PRO A 4 -2.20 13.71 -21.71
C PRO A 4 -2.65 12.32 -22.18
N THR A 5 -2.60 12.08 -23.51
CA THR A 5 -2.96 10.81 -24.16
C THR A 5 -1.91 9.72 -24.00
N THR A 6 -0.79 10.02 -23.33
CA THR A 6 0.31 9.09 -23.04
C THR A 6 0.74 9.26 -21.59
N ALA A 7 1.17 8.16 -20.96
CA ALA A 7 1.72 8.17 -19.61
C ALA A 7 2.94 9.10 -19.55
N ALA A 8 2.92 10.10 -18.67
CA ALA A 8 4.09 10.92 -18.40
C ALA A 8 5.01 10.21 -17.40
N THR A 9 6.31 10.51 -17.49
CA THR A 9 7.25 10.17 -16.42
C THR A 9 7.38 11.39 -15.49
N CYS A 10 6.89 11.23 -14.27
CA CYS A 10 6.90 12.28 -13.25
C CYS A 10 7.91 11.91 -12.17
N THR A 11 9.09 12.54 -12.23
CA THR A 11 10.15 12.37 -11.25
C THR A 11 10.10 13.47 -10.21
N TRP A 12 10.16 13.09 -8.94
CA TRP A 12 10.25 14.01 -7.81
C TRP A 12 11.65 14.64 -7.75
N ALA A 13 11.72 15.97 -7.74
CA ALA A 13 12.98 16.70 -7.78
C ALA A 13 13.83 16.48 -6.52
N GLY A 14 13.21 16.29 -5.35
CA GLY A 14 13.89 15.96 -4.11
C GLY A 14 13.27 16.64 -2.88
N GLY A 15 13.84 16.34 -1.71
CA GLY A 15 13.46 17.00 -0.46
C GLY A 15 12.09 16.60 0.08
N ASN A 16 11.59 17.40 1.02
CA ASN A 16 10.42 17.10 1.83
C ASN A 16 9.28 18.04 1.46
N ASN A 17 8.25 17.53 0.78
CA ASN A 17 7.13 18.36 0.36
C ASN A 17 5.84 17.58 0.16
N VAL A 18 4.77 18.29 -0.21
CA VAL A 18 3.46 17.72 -0.49
C VAL A 18 3.34 17.35 -1.97
N TRP A 19 2.65 16.24 -2.26
CA TRP A 19 2.41 15.71 -3.60
C TRP A 19 1.82 16.74 -4.57
N THR A 20 1.05 17.71 -4.05
CA THR A 20 0.42 18.79 -4.84
C THR A 20 1.38 19.90 -5.27
N ASN A 21 2.63 19.89 -4.80
CA ASN A 21 3.63 20.86 -5.22
C ASN A 21 4.14 20.53 -6.63
N ILE A 22 3.48 21.11 -7.64
CA ILE A 22 3.79 20.88 -9.06
C ILE A 22 5.24 21.22 -9.42
N ALA A 23 5.88 22.15 -8.71
CA ALA A 23 7.26 22.53 -8.97
C ALA A 23 8.26 21.42 -8.60
N GLN A 24 7.83 20.42 -7.82
CA GLN A 24 8.63 19.25 -7.47
C GLN A 24 8.48 18.10 -8.47
N TRP A 25 7.56 18.19 -9.43
CA TRP A 25 7.38 17.14 -10.44
C TRP A 25 7.99 17.57 -11.77
N SER A 26 8.88 16.73 -12.31
CA SER A 26 9.53 16.97 -13.60
C SER A 26 8.55 17.09 -14.77
N CYS A 27 7.35 16.52 -14.64
CA CYS A 27 6.29 16.60 -15.64
C CYS A 27 5.49 17.92 -15.57
N GLY A 28 5.81 18.83 -14.63
CA GLY A 28 5.19 20.15 -14.50
C GLY A 28 3.73 20.14 -14.01
N VAL A 29 3.21 18.96 -13.68
CA VAL A 29 1.84 18.75 -13.20
C VAL A 29 1.84 17.72 -12.07
N GLN A 30 0.73 17.64 -11.34
CA GLN A 30 0.51 16.53 -10.41
C GLN A 30 0.35 15.22 -11.21
N PRO A 31 1.01 14.12 -10.82
CA PRO A 31 0.83 12.83 -11.48
C PRO A 31 -0.63 12.37 -11.46
N GLY A 32 -1.08 11.86 -12.61
CA GLY A 32 -2.40 11.29 -12.85
C GLY A 32 -2.40 9.76 -12.85
N SER A 33 -3.56 9.18 -13.19
CA SER A 33 -3.79 7.74 -13.13
C SER A 33 -2.95 6.91 -14.10
N ILE A 34 -2.38 7.50 -15.15
CA ILE A 34 -1.56 6.75 -16.11
C ILE A 34 -0.05 7.01 -15.93
N ASP A 35 0.32 7.98 -15.10
CA ASP A 35 1.70 8.46 -15.04
C ASP A 35 2.62 7.53 -14.23
N ASN A 36 3.87 7.44 -14.67
CA ASN A 36 4.91 6.72 -13.96
C ASN A 36 5.60 7.65 -12.98
N VAL A 37 5.44 7.37 -11.68
CA VAL A 37 5.98 8.21 -10.60
C VAL A 37 7.32 7.67 -10.14
N PHE A 38 8.35 8.52 -10.11
CA PHE A 38 9.68 8.19 -9.61
C PHE A 38 10.04 9.09 -8.42
N ILE A 39 10.28 8.49 -7.26
CA ILE A 39 10.78 9.16 -6.06
C ILE A 39 12.13 8.52 -5.74
N SER A 40 13.18 8.98 -6.43
CA SER A 40 14.51 8.35 -6.42
C SER A 40 15.61 9.25 -5.86
N THR A 41 15.42 10.58 -5.80
CA THR A 41 16.38 11.49 -5.17
C THR A 41 16.56 11.13 -3.68
N PRO A 42 17.78 10.79 -3.21
CA PRO A 42 17.99 10.29 -1.86
C PRO A 42 17.45 11.21 -0.75
N GLY A 43 16.81 10.62 0.25
CA GLY A 43 16.25 11.34 1.40
C GLY A 43 14.95 12.08 1.11
N SER A 44 14.31 11.85 -0.04
CA SER A 44 13.04 12.51 -0.36
C SER A 44 11.90 12.01 0.52
N ILE A 45 11.06 12.93 0.98
CA ILE A 45 9.81 12.63 1.69
C ILE A 45 8.66 13.29 0.95
N VAL A 46 7.81 12.48 0.33
CA VAL A 46 6.62 12.97 -0.38
C VAL A 46 5.38 12.67 0.43
N SER A 47 4.60 13.70 0.74
CA SER A 47 3.36 13.55 1.52
C SER A 47 2.12 13.80 0.66
N ILE A 48 1.26 12.81 0.55
CA ILE A 48 -0.10 12.92 0.00
C ILE A 48 -1.01 13.31 1.17
N SER A 49 -1.45 14.56 1.21
CA SER A 49 -2.25 15.10 2.32
C SER A 49 -3.51 15.81 1.85
N ASN A 50 -4.65 15.47 2.46
CA ASN A 50 -5.98 16.03 2.22
C ASN A 50 -6.43 16.01 0.75
N ILE A 51 -6.03 14.97 0.00
CA ILE A 51 -6.39 14.81 -1.42
C ILE A 51 -6.65 13.34 -1.79
N ASN A 52 -7.22 13.13 -2.98
CA ASN A 52 -7.19 11.85 -3.67
C ASN A 52 -6.11 11.93 -4.77
N ALA A 53 -4.98 11.26 -4.55
CA ALA A 53 -3.90 11.16 -5.52
C ALA A 53 -4.05 9.91 -6.39
N ASN A 54 -3.50 9.98 -7.60
CA ASN A 54 -3.46 8.88 -8.54
C ASN A 54 -2.02 8.65 -9.01
N ALA A 55 -1.70 7.41 -9.35
CA ALA A 55 -0.50 7.07 -10.09
C ALA A 55 -0.78 5.87 -11.00
N GLY A 56 -0.12 5.81 -12.15
CA GLY A 56 -0.04 4.59 -12.95
C GLY A 56 0.85 3.58 -12.24
N THR A 57 2.14 3.91 -12.14
CA THR A 57 3.14 3.11 -11.41
C THR A 57 3.88 3.98 -10.40
N ILE A 58 4.51 3.35 -9.40
CA ILE A 58 5.39 4.03 -8.44
C ILE A 58 6.74 3.32 -8.37
N SER A 59 7.83 4.08 -8.46
CA SER A 59 9.18 3.64 -8.14
C SER A 59 9.71 4.47 -6.97
N LEU A 60 9.76 3.88 -5.78
CA LEU A 60 10.26 4.49 -4.56
C LEU A 60 11.67 3.97 -4.26
N GLY A 61 12.66 4.85 -4.35
CA GLY A 61 14.07 4.55 -4.10
C GLY A 61 14.39 4.29 -2.62
N SER A 62 15.54 3.68 -2.37
CA SER A 62 16.05 3.45 -1.02
C SER A 62 16.29 4.77 -0.27
N GLY A 63 15.97 4.79 1.02
CA GLY A 63 16.05 5.99 1.87
C GLY A 63 14.95 7.03 1.64
N ASN A 64 14.05 6.82 0.68
CA ASN A 64 12.94 7.73 0.39
C ASN A 64 11.64 7.29 1.06
N GLN A 65 10.73 8.25 1.24
CA GLN A 65 9.45 8.02 1.89
C GLN A 65 8.29 8.54 1.02
N LEU A 66 7.21 7.76 0.99
CA LEU A 66 5.91 8.18 0.46
C LEU A 66 4.86 7.99 1.57
N ASN A 67 4.24 9.09 2.00
CA ASN A 67 3.32 9.10 3.11
C ASN A 67 1.91 9.46 2.63
N ILE A 68 0.92 8.63 2.94
CA ILE A 68 -0.51 8.93 2.76
C ILE A 68 -1.07 9.36 4.11
N THR A 69 -1.46 10.63 4.24
CA THR A 69 -2.01 11.20 5.48
C THR A 69 -3.36 11.85 5.19
N ASN A 70 -4.43 11.40 5.86
CA ASN A 70 -5.80 11.90 5.62
C ASN A 70 -6.15 12.01 4.12
N SER A 71 -5.86 10.97 3.35
CA SER A 71 -5.88 10.98 1.88
C SER A 71 -6.12 9.60 1.33
N SER A 72 -6.42 9.52 0.02
CA SER A 72 -6.36 8.26 -0.72
C SER A 72 -5.29 8.32 -1.80
N LEU A 73 -4.59 7.20 -2.05
CA LEU A 73 -3.80 6.99 -3.25
C LEU A 73 -4.36 5.80 -4.04
N PHE A 74 -4.60 6.01 -5.33
CA PHE A 74 -5.04 4.98 -6.27
C PHE A 74 -3.93 4.62 -7.25
N ILE A 75 -3.63 3.32 -7.40
CA ILE A 75 -2.64 2.79 -8.35
C ILE A 75 -3.34 2.08 -9.50
N PHE A 76 -3.14 2.51 -10.75
CA PHE A 76 -3.90 1.99 -11.90
C PHE A 76 -3.13 1.04 -12.82
N ASN A 77 -1.81 1.17 -12.96
CA ASN A 77 -1.01 0.30 -13.85
C ASN A 77 -0.32 -0.84 -13.08
N ASN A 78 -0.94 -1.30 -11.98
CA ASN A 78 -0.66 -2.57 -11.33
C ASN A 78 0.77 -2.82 -10.80
N ALA A 79 1.64 -1.80 -10.75
CA ALA A 79 3.03 -1.98 -10.35
C ALA A 79 3.55 -0.90 -9.39
N VAL A 80 4.16 -1.34 -8.31
CA VAL A 80 4.94 -0.52 -7.39
C VAL A 80 6.28 -1.18 -7.12
N THR A 81 7.38 -0.52 -7.47
CA THR A 81 8.72 -0.89 -7.01
C THR A 81 9.02 -0.10 -5.75
N ASN A 82 8.96 -0.75 -4.60
CA ASN A 82 9.22 -0.14 -3.30
C ASN A 82 10.55 -0.62 -2.75
N ASN A 83 11.54 0.27 -2.69
CA ASN A 83 12.81 0.06 -1.98
C ASN A 83 12.96 1.02 -0.77
N GLY A 84 11.95 1.85 -0.50
CA GLY A 84 11.95 2.85 0.57
C GLY A 84 10.94 2.52 1.66
N THR A 85 10.33 3.56 2.25
CA THR A 85 9.24 3.44 3.22
C THR A 85 7.95 4.04 2.67
N PHE A 86 6.93 3.22 2.51
CA PHE A 86 5.60 3.64 2.14
C PHE A 86 4.71 3.63 3.39
N THR A 87 4.33 4.80 3.91
CA THR A 87 3.48 4.91 5.11
C THR A 87 2.04 5.24 4.74
N ILE A 88 1.10 4.55 5.39
CA ILE A 88 -0.35 4.78 5.29
C ILE A 88 -0.84 5.14 6.69
N GLY A 89 -1.31 6.38 6.87
CA GLY A 89 -1.78 6.89 8.16
C GLY A 89 -0.72 7.71 8.91
N GLY A 90 -0.73 7.63 10.24
CA GLY A 90 0.16 8.39 11.13
C GLY A 90 -0.29 9.81 11.46
N ALA A 91 -1.47 10.21 10.98
CA ALA A 91 -2.11 11.49 11.26
C ALA A 91 -3.62 11.30 11.45
N ALA A 92 -4.29 12.33 12.00
CA ALA A 92 -5.73 12.35 12.15
C ALA A 92 -6.44 12.20 10.80
N GLY A 93 -7.57 11.49 10.78
CA GLY A 93 -8.37 11.24 9.57
C GLY A 93 -8.21 9.83 9.01
N THR A 94 -8.51 9.66 7.72
CA THR A 94 -8.48 8.35 7.06
C THR A 94 -7.45 8.35 5.94
N ALA A 95 -6.53 7.38 5.97
CA ALA A 95 -5.52 7.16 4.94
C ALA A 95 -5.77 5.82 4.24
N ASP A 96 -5.92 5.88 2.92
CA ASP A 96 -6.26 4.72 2.09
C ASP A 96 -5.24 4.53 0.98
N LEU A 97 -4.73 3.31 0.84
CA LEU A 97 -4.09 2.84 -0.39
C LEU A 97 -5.06 1.91 -1.12
N ARG A 98 -5.30 2.20 -2.40
CA ARG A 98 -6.29 1.48 -3.20
C ARG A 98 -5.74 1.06 -4.56
N SER A 99 -6.12 -0.13 -5.02
CA SER A 99 -6.01 -0.43 -6.44
C SER A 99 -7.07 0.35 -7.20
N GLY A 100 -6.64 1.12 -8.20
CA GLY A 100 -7.50 1.83 -9.15
C GLY A 100 -7.93 0.94 -10.32
N SER A 101 -7.16 -0.09 -10.64
CA SER A 101 -7.53 -1.13 -11.60
C SER A 101 -6.74 -2.40 -11.28
N GLY A 102 -7.37 -3.58 -11.27
CA GLY A 102 -6.67 -4.86 -11.14
C GLY A 102 -5.90 -5.11 -9.84
N ASN A 103 -4.84 -5.92 -9.94
CA ASN A 103 -3.97 -6.30 -8.82
C ASN A 103 -2.67 -5.49 -8.83
N VAL A 104 -2.36 -4.79 -7.75
CA VAL A 104 -1.11 -4.04 -7.59
C VAL A 104 -0.01 -4.97 -7.07
N THR A 105 1.07 -5.10 -7.84
CA THR A 105 2.25 -5.88 -7.46
C THR A 105 3.33 -4.99 -6.88
N PHE A 106 3.72 -5.27 -5.64
CA PHE A 106 4.83 -4.64 -4.93
C PHE A 106 6.10 -5.49 -5.07
N THR A 107 7.14 -4.92 -5.68
CA THR A 107 8.48 -5.50 -5.81
C THR A 107 9.53 -4.64 -5.10
N GLY A 108 10.78 -5.11 -5.03
CA GLY A 108 11.87 -4.44 -4.32
C GLY A 108 12.03 -4.94 -2.89
N THR A 109 12.73 -4.17 -2.06
CA THR A 109 13.12 -4.56 -0.68
C THR A 109 12.58 -3.63 0.42
N GLY A 110 11.63 -2.77 0.08
CA GLY A 110 11.11 -1.72 0.94
C GLY A 110 10.07 -2.19 1.97
N THR A 111 9.63 -1.22 2.77
CA THR A 111 8.64 -1.43 3.83
C THR A 111 7.36 -0.65 3.53
N ILE A 112 6.21 -1.28 3.78
CA ILE A 112 4.90 -0.66 3.81
C ILE A 112 4.45 -0.63 5.27
N VAL A 113 4.15 0.56 5.80
CA VAL A 113 3.76 0.77 7.19
C VAL A 113 2.31 1.19 7.24
N LEU A 114 1.45 0.35 7.82
CA LEU A 114 0.13 0.79 8.27
C LEU A 114 0.29 1.42 9.66
N ASN A 115 -0.10 2.67 9.79
CA ASN A 115 0.01 3.42 11.03
C ASN A 115 -1.34 4.01 11.40
N ASP A 116 -2.16 3.24 12.11
CA ASP A 116 -3.47 3.68 12.58
C ASP A 116 -3.43 4.43 13.95
N THR A 117 -2.26 4.90 14.40
CA THR A 117 -2.09 5.50 15.74
C THR A 117 -2.98 6.71 15.98
N ALA A 118 -3.15 7.58 14.98
CA ALA A 118 -3.92 8.82 15.07
C ALA A 118 -5.21 8.82 14.21
N GLY A 119 -5.42 7.81 13.38
CA GLY A 119 -6.49 7.77 12.39
C GLY A 119 -6.60 6.39 11.74
N LEU A 120 -7.50 6.22 10.77
CA LEU A 120 -7.61 4.94 10.06
C LEU A 120 -6.49 4.80 9.03
N ALA A 121 -5.80 3.66 9.03
CA ALA A 121 -4.86 3.27 8.00
C ALA A 121 -5.37 2.02 7.28
N ARG A 122 -5.64 2.10 5.97
CA ARG A 122 -6.30 1.02 5.22
C ARG A 122 -5.64 0.74 3.87
N MET A 123 -5.60 -0.54 3.52
CA MET A 123 -5.25 -1.03 2.18
C MET A 123 -6.40 -1.86 1.65
N PHE A 124 -7.08 -1.44 0.57
CA PHE A 124 -8.23 -2.19 0.05
C PHE A 124 -8.57 -1.84 -1.40
N SER A 125 -9.61 -2.48 -1.97
CA SER A 125 -10.00 -2.40 -3.38
C SER A 125 -9.01 -3.13 -4.30
N GLY A 126 -9.49 -4.11 -5.07
CA GLY A 126 -8.69 -4.89 -6.03
C GLY A 126 -7.87 -6.02 -5.39
N GLY A 127 -6.64 -6.20 -5.82
CA GLY A 127 -5.71 -7.16 -5.20
C GLY A 127 -4.35 -6.54 -4.91
N PHE A 128 -3.65 -7.05 -3.90
CA PHE A 128 -2.26 -6.66 -3.62
C PHE A 128 -1.36 -7.89 -3.54
N VAL A 129 -0.25 -7.84 -4.27
CA VAL A 129 0.76 -8.91 -4.31
C VAL A 129 2.06 -8.36 -3.76
N PHE A 130 2.55 -8.92 -2.65
CA PHE A 130 3.81 -8.52 -2.02
C PHE A 130 4.91 -9.52 -2.39
N GLY A 131 5.92 -9.05 -3.12
CA GLY A 131 7.11 -9.85 -3.46
C GLY A 131 7.94 -10.21 -2.23
N SER A 132 8.86 -11.17 -2.39
CA SER A 132 9.63 -11.76 -1.28
C SER A 132 10.55 -10.81 -0.52
N GLY A 133 10.95 -9.70 -1.13
CA GLY A 133 11.73 -8.65 -0.47
C GLY A 133 10.90 -7.64 0.33
N GLN A 134 9.57 -7.63 0.18
CA GLN A 134 8.72 -6.63 0.83
C GLN A 134 8.43 -6.97 2.29
N THR A 135 8.30 -5.92 3.10
CA THR A 135 7.75 -6.00 4.46
C THR A 135 6.50 -5.13 4.57
N VAL A 136 5.37 -5.71 4.93
CA VAL A 136 4.18 -4.98 5.41
C VAL A 136 4.18 -5.07 6.93
N ARG A 137 4.05 -3.93 7.62
CA ARG A 137 4.08 -3.91 9.08
C ARG A 137 3.16 -2.86 9.69
N GLY A 138 2.99 -2.94 11.01
CA GLY A 138 2.28 -1.93 11.79
C GLY A 138 0.92 -2.38 12.28
N SER A 139 -0.04 -1.45 12.26
CA SER A 139 -1.42 -1.63 12.72
C SER A 139 -2.39 -0.86 11.83
N GLY A 140 -3.57 -1.43 11.59
CA GLY A 140 -4.54 -0.91 10.62
C GLY A 140 -5.41 -2.00 10.01
N GLN A 141 -5.97 -1.73 8.83
CA GLN A 141 -6.90 -2.64 8.15
C GLN A 141 -6.42 -3.01 6.75
N MET A 142 -6.40 -4.30 6.47
CA MET A 142 -6.11 -4.85 5.16
C MET A 142 -7.36 -5.56 4.62
N GLY A 143 -7.83 -5.05 3.50
CA GLY A 143 -8.83 -5.64 2.61
C GLY A 143 -10.25 -5.14 2.81
N VAL A 144 -10.72 -4.96 4.05
CA VAL A 144 -12.10 -4.54 4.37
C VAL A 144 -13.18 -5.21 3.50
N ASN A 145 -13.02 -6.52 3.28
CA ASN A 145 -13.87 -7.38 2.46
C ASN A 145 -13.97 -6.93 0.98
N GLN A 146 -12.98 -6.21 0.46
CA GLN A 146 -12.94 -5.70 -0.91
C GLN A 146 -11.62 -6.02 -1.60
N THR A 147 -10.86 -7.01 -1.10
CA THR A 147 -9.51 -7.28 -1.57
C THR A 147 -9.09 -8.73 -1.41
N ILE A 148 -8.21 -9.16 -2.31
CA ILE A 148 -7.40 -10.36 -2.17
C ILE A 148 -5.93 -10.00 -1.97
N PHE A 149 -5.20 -10.81 -1.22
CA PHE A 149 -3.79 -10.59 -0.93
C PHE A 149 -2.96 -11.80 -1.34
N SER A 150 -1.77 -11.56 -1.88
CA SER A 150 -0.72 -12.55 -2.04
C SER A 150 0.52 -12.07 -1.31
N ASN A 151 1.06 -12.88 -0.41
CA ASN A 151 2.26 -12.56 0.35
C ASN A 151 3.36 -13.58 0.11
N ALA A 152 4.45 -13.14 -0.50
CA ALA A 152 5.71 -13.89 -0.56
C ALA A 152 6.79 -13.32 0.39
N GLY A 153 6.55 -12.15 0.99
CA GLY A 153 7.48 -11.46 1.89
C GLY A 153 7.08 -11.60 3.37
N LEU A 154 7.21 -10.52 4.13
CA LEU A 154 6.82 -10.45 5.54
C LEU A 154 5.56 -9.59 5.73
N ILE A 155 4.56 -10.11 6.43
CA ILE A 155 3.49 -9.30 7.05
C ILE A 155 3.62 -9.41 8.56
N SER A 156 3.85 -8.30 9.26
CA SER A 156 4.10 -8.30 10.70
C SER A 156 3.16 -7.33 11.43
N SER A 157 2.31 -7.84 12.30
CA SER A 157 1.63 -6.99 13.29
C SER A 157 2.56 -6.79 14.47
N ASP A 158 3.20 -5.62 14.55
CA ASP A 158 4.35 -5.38 15.43
C ASP A 158 4.22 -4.14 16.33
N VAL A 159 3.00 -3.61 16.45
CA VAL A 159 2.70 -2.46 17.31
C VAL A 159 2.01 -2.95 18.57
N ASN A 160 2.69 -2.77 19.71
CA ASN A 160 2.21 -3.19 21.03
C ASN A 160 0.78 -2.68 21.30
N THR A 161 -0.09 -3.55 21.81
CA THR A 161 -1.50 -3.26 22.16
C THR A 161 -2.41 -2.89 20.98
N ARG A 162 -1.90 -2.97 19.75
CA ARG A 162 -2.68 -2.73 18.52
C ARG A 162 -2.77 -3.98 17.68
N ASN A 163 -3.62 -3.92 16.65
CA ASN A 163 -3.79 -5.03 15.74
C ASN A 163 -3.63 -4.63 14.28
N LEU A 164 -3.22 -5.60 13.48
CA LEU A 164 -3.40 -5.58 12.03
C LEU A 164 -4.61 -6.47 11.72
N SER A 165 -5.70 -5.85 11.27
CA SER A 165 -6.92 -6.57 10.91
C SER A 165 -6.90 -6.94 9.42
N ILE A 166 -7.17 -8.19 9.12
CA ILE A 166 -7.22 -8.72 7.76
C ILE A 166 -8.63 -9.24 7.48
N ASP A 167 -9.23 -8.73 6.42
CA ASP A 167 -10.60 -9.01 5.98
C ASP A 167 -10.62 -9.07 4.43
N VAL A 168 -10.51 -10.28 3.87
CA VAL A 168 -10.40 -10.53 2.42
C VAL A 168 -11.75 -10.88 1.80
N THR A 169 -11.95 -10.56 0.51
CA THR A 169 -13.19 -10.86 -0.23
C THR A 169 -13.36 -12.35 -0.57
N GLY A 170 -12.27 -13.11 -0.60
CA GLY A 170 -12.26 -14.53 -0.99
C GLY A 170 -12.00 -15.46 0.20
N GLY A 171 -12.76 -16.56 0.29
CA GLY A 171 -12.47 -17.67 1.20
C GLY A 171 -13.24 -17.64 2.52
N ASN A 172 -14.32 -18.41 2.57
CA ASN A 172 -15.18 -18.54 3.75
C ASN A 172 -14.68 -19.61 4.76
N GLY A 173 -13.52 -20.23 4.50
CA GLY A 173 -13.10 -21.45 5.20
C GLY A 173 -12.11 -21.30 6.37
N GLY A 174 -11.82 -20.08 6.85
CA GLY A 174 -10.77 -19.90 7.87
C GLY A 174 -9.37 -20.17 7.31
N VAL A 175 -8.56 -21.01 7.97
CA VAL A 175 -7.20 -21.37 7.55
C VAL A 175 -7.20 -22.69 6.76
N GLY A 176 -6.51 -22.76 5.63
CA GLY A 176 -6.34 -23.96 4.80
C GLY A 176 -6.30 -23.65 3.30
N ALA A 177 -5.88 -24.62 2.48
CA ALA A 177 -5.87 -24.46 1.03
C ALA A 177 -7.30 -24.25 0.51
N GLY A 178 -7.56 -23.09 -0.12
CA GLY A 178 -8.85 -22.74 -0.73
C GLY A 178 -9.81 -22.06 0.24
N ASN A 179 -9.33 -21.72 1.43
CA ASN A 179 -10.09 -21.05 2.48
C ASN A 179 -9.79 -19.54 2.49
N GLY A 180 -10.15 -18.81 3.55
CA GLY A 180 -9.83 -17.38 3.67
C GLY A 180 -8.32 -17.15 3.63
N PHE A 181 -7.58 -17.95 4.40
CA PHE A 181 -6.14 -17.88 4.57
C PHE A 181 -5.54 -19.21 4.15
N GLY A 182 -4.62 -19.24 3.19
CA GLY A 182 -4.07 -20.50 2.71
C GLY A 182 -2.84 -20.38 1.84
N THR A 183 -2.37 -21.54 1.37
CA THR A 183 -1.19 -21.70 0.51
C THR A 183 -1.58 -22.06 -0.92
N ASN A 184 -2.79 -21.74 -1.36
CA ASN A 184 -3.20 -21.89 -2.75
C ASN A 184 -3.73 -20.57 -3.32
N THR A 185 -3.78 -20.48 -4.65
CA THR A 185 -4.26 -19.30 -5.38
C THR A 185 -5.77 -19.06 -5.28
N ALA A 186 -6.53 -20.02 -4.74
CA ALA A 186 -7.95 -19.88 -4.48
C ALA A 186 -8.25 -19.24 -3.11
N SER A 187 -7.23 -18.98 -2.29
CA SER A 187 -7.39 -18.34 -0.98
C SER A 187 -7.51 -16.83 -1.13
N GLY A 188 -8.34 -16.16 -0.32
CA GLY A 188 -8.42 -14.68 -0.34
C GLY A 188 -7.14 -14.02 0.16
N LEU A 189 -6.43 -14.68 1.08
CA LEU A 189 -5.03 -14.44 1.37
C LEU A 189 -4.22 -15.70 1.02
N PHE A 190 -3.44 -15.61 -0.05
CA PHE A 190 -2.44 -16.60 -0.43
C PHE A 190 -1.09 -16.23 0.20
N ASN A 191 -0.56 -17.07 1.09
CA ASN A 191 0.71 -16.79 1.78
C ASN A 191 1.75 -17.88 1.50
N THR A 192 2.86 -17.49 0.87
CA THR A 192 4.09 -18.27 0.72
C THR A 192 5.27 -17.68 1.49
N GLY A 193 5.10 -16.47 2.05
CA GLY A 193 6.05 -15.81 2.93
C GLY A 193 5.74 -16.03 4.42
N THR A 194 6.10 -15.05 5.25
CA THR A 194 5.87 -15.07 6.70
C THR A 194 4.77 -14.11 7.11
N MET A 195 3.91 -14.56 8.01
CA MET A 195 3.00 -13.70 8.76
C MET A 195 3.24 -13.89 10.26
N GLN A 196 3.49 -12.81 11.00
CA GLN A 196 3.78 -12.89 12.43
C GLN A 196 3.13 -11.77 13.26
N ALA A 197 2.71 -12.13 14.46
CA ALA A 197 2.45 -11.17 15.53
C ALA A 197 3.75 -11.02 16.34
N ALA A 198 4.22 -9.80 16.53
CA ALA A 198 5.47 -9.49 17.22
C ALA A 198 5.26 -8.31 18.18
N ASN A 199 6.16 -8.14 19.15
CA ASN A 199 6.20 -6.96 20.03
C ASN A 199 4.87 -6.60 20.72
N GLY A 200 4.05 -7.60 21.07
CA GLY A 200 2.74 -7.40 21.68
C GLY A 200 1.63 -6.92 20.72
N GLY A 201 1.90 -6.90 19.42
CA GLY A 201 0.88 -6.75 18.37
C GLY A 201 0.07 -8.02 18.16
N THR A 202 -1.07 -7.92 17.48
CA THR A 202 -1.98 -9.05 17.24
C THR A 202 -2.57 -9.01 15.83
N PHE A 203 -2.85 -10.18 15.26
CA PHE A 203 -3.67 -10.26 14.05
C PHE A 203 -5.13 -10.45 14.40
N VAL A 204 -6.00 -9.69 13.74
CA VAL A 204 -7.44 -9.93 13.76
C VAL A 204 -7.88 -10.39 12.39
N VAL A 205 -8.09 -11.69 12.25
CA VAL A 205 -8.65 -12.30 11.05
C VAL A 205 -10.17 -12.27 11.14
N ARG A 206 -10.82 -11.55 10.22
CA ARG A 206 -12.28 -11.52 10.16
C ARG A 206 -12.79 -12.67 9.31
N LYS A 207 -13.53 -13.57 9.93
CA LYS A 207 -14.40 -14.53 9.26
C LYS A 207 -15.82 -13.96 9.32
N ARG A 208 -16.50 -13.85 8.19
CA ARG A 208 -17.96 -13.65 8.21
C ARG A 208 -18.65 -15.00 8.37
N ALA A 209 -19.58 -15.08 9.31
CA ALA A 209 -20.63 -16.08 9.27
C ALA A 209 -21.58 -15.67 8.14
N ILE A 210 -21.87 -16.61 7.23
CA ILE A 210 -22.94 -16.47 6.24
C ILE A 210 -24.24 -16.80 6.96
#